data_AF-A0A478FRC0-F1
#
_entry.id   AF-A0A478FRC0-F1
#
_cell.length_a   1.000
_cell.length_b   1.000
_cell.length_c   1.000
_cell.angle_alpha   90.00
_cell.angle_beta   90.00
_cell.angle_gamma   90.00
#
_symmetry.space_group_name_H-M   'P 1'
#
loop_
_entity.id
_entity.type
_entity.pdbx_description
1 polymer ?
#
loop_
_entity_poly.entity_id
_entity_poly.type
_entity_poly.pdbx_seq_one_letter_code
_entity_poly.pdbx_strand_id
1 'polypeptide(L)'
;MSTQAIGAAAAGTAVIGGGGTLVAYAAGAFDLKEKDWQQATFEEYAQSLGLKYVGVTGNTSLGELPDKEKIKKKIEDNSKGAQYRAILKKHWGNMENKDVIEVNKPTRPEEEEGVLFPSDSTTRTKDSEVADWTKSWCKAAKDISNKIKRAKGEGWEWNTDLLNKNNKWKAFEEVCFETKEG
;
A
#
# COMPACT_ATOMS: atom_id res chain seq x y z
N MET A 1 -12.90 3.07 -50.32
CA MET A 1 -12.74 2.78 -48.88
C MET A 1 -12.21 1.36 -48.75
N SER A 2 -10.95 1.20 -48.36
CA SER A 2 -10.32 -0.11 -48.19
C SER A 2 -10.34 -0.48 -46.71
N THR A 3 -11.14 -1.47 -46.35
CA THR A 3 -11.15 -2.09 -45.02
C THR A 3 -10.08 -3.18 -44.97
N GLN A 4 -9.01 -2.91 -44.22
CA GLN A 4 -8.08 -3.94 -43.77
C GLN A 4 -8.72 -4.63 -42.55
N ALA A 5 -9.04 -5.92 -42.69
CA ALA A 5 -9.38 -6.80 -41.57
C ALA A 5 -8.17 -7.71 -41.29
N ILE A 6 -7.30 -7.25 -40.41
CA ILE A 6 -6.34 -8.03 -39.64
C ILE A 6 -7.13 -8.40 -38.36
N GLY A 7 -7.46 -9.65 -38.08
CA GLY A 7 -6.53 -10.69 -37.66
C GLY A 7 -6.27 -10.57 -36.16
N ALA A 8 -6.91 -11.41 -35.33
CA ALA A 8 -6.38 -11.95 -34.07
C ALA A 8 -7.46 -12.71 -33.28
N ALA A 9 -7.22 -14.02 -33.18
CA ALA A 9 -7.60 -14.97 -32.15
C ALA A 9 -8.61 -14.53 -31.07
N ALA A 10 -9.81 -15.10 -31.16
CA ALA A 10 -10.61 -15.44 -29.98
C ALA A 10 -10.08 -16.76 -29.39
N ALA A 11 -9.56 -16.72 -28.17
CA ALA A 11 -9.54 -17.86 -27.26
C ALA A 11 -9.33 -17.37 -25.82
N GLY A 12 -10.30 -17.65 -24.95
CA GLY A 12 -10.09 -17.68 -23.51
C GLY A 12 -10.63 -16.49 -22.72
N THR A 13 -11.94 -16.29 -22.75
CA THR A 13 -12.67 -15.62 -21.67
C THR A 13 -12.44 -16.38 -20.36
N ALA A 14 -11.72 -15.78 -19.41
CA ALA A 14 -11.87 -16.06 -17.99
C ALA A 14 -12.35 -14.78 -17.32
N VAL A 15 -13.68 -14.69 -17.22
CA VAL A 15 -14.39 -13.68 -16.45
C VAL A 15 -14.17 -13.99 -14.95
N ILE A 16 -13.32 -13.20 -14.30
CA ILE A 16 -13.28 -13.00 -12.85
C ILE A 16 -13.04 -11.49 -12.71
N GLY A 17 -14.05 -10.64 -12.66
CA GLY A 17 -14.82 -10.40 -11.44
C GLY A 17 -14.22 -9.21 -10.68
N GLY A 18 -14.51 -7.98 -11.12
CA GLY A 18 -14.53 -6.76 -10.31
C GLY A 18 -13.20 -6.07 -9.93
N GLY A 19 -12.90 -4.95 -10.60
CA GLY A 19 -12.22 -3.80 -10.00
C GLY A 19 -10.70 -3.68 -10.21
N GLY A 20 -10.28 -2.67 -10.96
CA GLY A 20 -8.93 -2.09 -10.86
C GLY A 20 -7.89 -2.61 -11.84
N THR A 21 -7.81 -1.98 -13.01
CA THR A 21 -6.62 -2.01 -13.88
C THR A 21 -5.43 -1.39 -13.15
N LEU A 22 -4.57 -2.21 -12.53
CA LEU A 22 -3.30 -1.77 -11.96
C LEU A 22 -2.12 -2.38 -12.73
N VAL A 23 -1.61 -1.56 -13.66
CA VAL A 23 -0.22 -1.39 -14.10
C VAL A 23 0.72 -2.60 -13.87
N ALA A 24 1.02 -3.31 -14.95
CA ALA A 24 2.13 -4.26 -15.02
C ALA A 24 3.47 -3.53 -14.87
N TYR A 25 4.04 -3.53 -13.66
CA TYR A 25 5.40 -3.03 -13.43
C TYR A 25 6.42 -4.13 -13.78
N ALA A 26 7.11 -3.93 -14.91
CA ALA A 26 8.36 -4.54 -15.38
C ALA A 26 8.66 -5.98 -14.94
N ALA A 27 8.28 -6.94 -15.80
CA ALA A 27 8.82 -8.30 -15.82
C ALA A 27 10.31 -8.28 -16.22
N GLY A 28 11.19 -8.11 -15.25
CA GLY A 28 12.63 -8.31 -15.40
C GLY A 28 13.09 -9.47 -14.54
N ALA A 29 13.48 -10.57 -15.21
CA ALA A 29 14.22 -11.72 -14.68
C ALA A 29 13.50 -12.60 -13.65
N PHE A 30 12.68 -13.56 -14.10
CA PHE A 30 12.67 -14.97 -13.66
C PHE A 30 11.77 -15.73 -14.65
N ASP A 31 12.32 -16.75 -15.31
CA ASP A 31 11.65 -17.61 -16.32
C ASP A 31 10.65 -18.57 -15.65
N LEU A 32 9.76 -18.03 -14.82
CA LEU A 32 8.69 -18.75 -14.14
C LEU A 32 7.41 -18.51 -14.95
N LYS A 33 6.75 -19.60 -15.34
CA LYS A 33 5.58 -19.50 -16.21
C LYS A 33 4.49 -18.74 -15.44
N GLU A 34 3.64 -18.00 -16.15
CA GLU A 34 2.59 -17.19 -15.52
C GLU A 34 1.68 -18.02 -14.59
N LYS A 35 1.51 -19.33 -14.88
CA LYS A 35 0.80 -20.32 -14.05
C LYS A 35 1.45 -20.63 -12.70
N ASP A 36 2.70 -20.24 -12.49
CA ASP A 36 3.47 -20.52 -11.27
C ASP A 36 3.32 -19.39 -10.24
N TRP A 37 2.53 -18.35 -10.56
CA TRP A 37 2.31 -17.20 -9.70
C TRP A 37 0.82 -16.91 -9.48
N GLN A 38 0.48 -16.55 -8.25
CA GLN A 38 -0.85 -16.08 -7.88
C GLN A 38 -0.77 -14.62 -7.44
N GLN A 39 -1.74 -13.85 -7.93
CA GLN A 39 -1.95 -12.47 -7.52
C GLN A 39 -2.55 -12.44 -6.11
N ALA A 40 -2.03 -11.56 -5.27
CA ALA A 40 -2.59 -11.27 -3.96
C ALA A 40 -2.40 -9.80 -3.63
N THR A 41 -3.24 -9.28 -2.75
CA THR A 41 -3.19 -7.89 -2.29
C THR A 41 -2.23 -7.74 -1.12
N PHE A 42 -1.81 -6.50 -0.88
CA PHE A 42 -1.07 -6.17 0.32
C PHE A 42 -1.88 -6.43 1.60
N GLU A 43 -3.19 -6.18 1.58
CA GLU A 43 -4.06 -6.50 2.73
C GLU A 43 -4.04 -8.00 3.06
N GLU A 44 -4.15 -8.88 2.06
CA GLU A 44 -4.09 -10.33 2.27
C GLU A 44 -2.76 -10.78 2.89
N TYR A 45 -1.64 -10.17 2.46
CA TYR A 45 -0.35 -10.47 3.06
C TYR A 45 -0.23 -9.93 4.49
N ALA A 46 -0.68 -8.70 4.75
CA ALA A 46 -0.73 -8.13 6.09
C ALA A 46 -1.60 -8.96 7.06
N GLN A 47 -2.71 -9.51 6.58
CA GLN A 47 -3.55 -10.46 7.33
C GLN A 47 -2.78 -11.73 7.68
N SER A 48 -1.99 -12.28 6.75
CA SER A 48 -1.19 -13.49 7.00
C SER A 48 -0.11 -13.28 8.07
N LEU A 49 0.38 -12.04 8.21
CA LEU A 49 1.32 -11.61 9.25
C LEU A 49 0.62 -11.25 10.57
N GLY A 50 -0.72 -11.19 10.58
CA GLY A 50 -1.50 -10.82 11.76
C GLY A 50 -1.31 -9.37 12.20
N LEU A 51 -1.03 -8.47 11.26
CA LEU A 51 -0.85 -7.03 11.51
C LEU A 51 -2.18 -6.33 11.86
N LYS A 52 -2.09 -5.15 12.47
CA LYS A 52 -3.23 -4.28 12.81
C LYS A 52 -2.99 -2.88 12.25
N TYR A 53 -4.02 -2.23 11.71
CA TYR A 53 -3.91 -0.85 11.22
C TYR A 53 -3.58 0.11 12.37
N VAL A 54 -2.85 1.19 12.03
CA VAL A 54 -2.50 2.27 12.96
C VAL A 54 -3.75 2.81 13.68
N GLY A 55 -3.65 2.88 15.00
CA GLY A 55 -4.69 3.43 15.87
C GLY A 55 -5.90 2.51 16.11
N VAL A 56 -5.87 1.27 15.66
CA VAL A 56 -6.86 0.27 16.09
C VAL A 56 -6.52 -0.16 17.53
N THR A 57 -7.46 0.08 18.46
CA THR A 57 -7.35 -0.39 19.85
C THR A 57 -7.98 -1.78 19.98
N GLY A 58 -7.34 -2.69 20.71
CA GLY A 58 -7.83 -4.05 20.95
C GLY A 58 -7.17 -5.15 20.12
N ASN A 59 -7.62 -6.40 20.29
CA ASN A 59 -7.02 -7.60 19.70
C ASN A 59 -7.62 -8.09 18.38
N THR A 60 -8.62 -7.38 17.87
CA THR A 60 -9.27 -7.71 16.61
C THR A 60 -8.33 -7.47 15.42
N SER A 61 -8.19 -8.50 14.59
CA SER A 61 -7.62 -8.45 13.25
C SER A 61 -8.40 -7.48 12.36
N LEU A 62 -7.74 -6.93 11.34
CA LEU A 62 -8.17 -5.86 10.41
C LEU A 62 -9.69 -5.70 10.27
N GLY A 63 -10.28 -4.92 11.17
CA GLY A 63 -11.70 -4.58 11.13
C GLY A 63 -11.95 -3.13 10.70
N GLU A 64 -10.97 -2.24 10.92
CA GLU A 64 -11.11 -0.83 10.59
C GLU A 64 -9.85 -0.26 9.97
N LEU A 65 -10.05 0.35 8.80
CA LEU A 65 -9.05 1.18 8.14
C LEU A 65 -8.60 2.31 9.08
N PRO A 66 -7.35 2.80 8.94
CA PRO A 66 -6.84 3.82 9.84
C PRO A 66 -7.65 5.11 9.69
N ASP A 67 -7.98 5.73 10.82
CA ASP A 67 -8.69 7.00 10.84
C ASP A 67 -7.73 8.20 10.87
N LYS A 68 -8.18 9.33 10.33
CA LYS A 68 -7.41 10.57 10.25
C LYS A 68 -7.04 11.07 11.64
N GLU A 69 -7.98 11.07 12.58
CA GLU A 69 -7.72 11.54 13.94
C GLU A 69 -6.72 10.64 14.66
N LYS A 70 -6.78 9.33 14.41
CA LYS A 70 -5.86 8.34 14.96
C LYS A 70 -4.44 8.53 14.42
N ILE A 71 -4.31 8.66 13.09
CA ILE A 71 -3.02 8.96 12.45
C ILE A 71 -2.47 10.29 12.95
N LYS A 72 -3.30 11.34 13.00
CA LYS A 72 -2.90 12.66 13.48
C LYS A 72 -2.42 12.60 14.94
N LYS A 73 -3.17 11.96 15.83
CA LYS A 73 -2.74 11.75 17.23
C LYS A 73 -1.40 11.03 17.31
N LYS A 74 -1.16 10.02 16.47
CA LYS A 74 0.13 9.31 16.42
C LYS A 74 1.26 10.21 15.92
N ILE A 75 1.00 11.10 14.95
CA ILE A 75 1.96 12.11 14.49
C ILE A 75 2.28 13.11 15.62
N GLU A 76 1.25 13.57 16.34
CA GLU A 76 1.38 14.60 17.38
C GLU A 76 1.94 14.06 18.71
N ASP A 77 1.97 12.74 18.90
CA ASP A 77 2.44 12.09 20.12
C ASP A 77 3.88 12.50 20.49
N ASN A 78 4.05 12.95 21.74
CA ASN A 78 5.34 13.46 22.24
C ASN A 78 6.39 12.37 22.48
N SER A 79 5.98 11.12 22.66
CA SER A 79 6.85 9.98 22.98
C SER A 79 7.23 9.18 21.73
N LYS A 80 6.24 8.75 20.95
CA LYS A 80 6.37 7.87 19.79
C LYS A 80 6.16 8.60 18.47
N GLY A 81 5.62 9.82 18.48
CA GLY A 81 5.31 10.55 17.24
C GLY A 81 6.55 10.94 16.45
N ALA A 82 7.70 11.19 17.11
CA ALA A 82 8.96 11.43 16.40
C ALA A 82 9.39 10.23 15.55
N GLN A 83 9.23 9.00 16.07
CA GLN A 83 9.53 7.78 15.33
C GLN A 83 8.57 7.60 14.17
N TYR A 84 7.27 7.86 14.39
CA TYR A 84 6.28 7.75 13.33
C TYR A 84 6.47 8.78 12.22
N ARG A 85 6.82 10.04 12.55
CA ARG A 85 7.21 11.06 11.56
C ARG A 85 8.45 10.67 10.78
N ALA A 86 9.43 10.03 11.41
CA ALA A 86 10.61 9.52 10.70
C ALA A 86 10.23 8.39 9.71
N ILE A 87 9.31 7.51 10.07
CA ILE A 87 8.76 6.48 9.18
C ILE A 87 8.03 7.12 7.99
N LEU A 88 7.13 8.07 8.25
CA LEU A 88 6.42 8.80 7.20
C LEU A 88 7.39 9.50 6.26
N LYS A 89 8.39 10.21 6.79
CA LYS A 89 9.43 10.88 6.01
C LYS A 89 10.19 9.89 5.12
N LYS A 90 10.66 8.77 5.68
CA LYS A 90 11.39 7.71 4.96
C LYS A 90 10.59 7.15 3.79
N HIS A 91 9.28 7.03 3.93
CA HIS A 91 8.42 6.39 2.93
C HIS A 91 7.57 7.35 2.10
N TRP A 92 7.66 8.66 2.34
CA TRP A 92 6.78 9.64 1.70
C TRP A 92 6.81 9.54 0.18
N GLY A 93 8.01 9.33 -0.40
CA GLY A 93 8.21 9.16 -1.85
C GLY A 93 7.53 7.91 -2.44
N ASN A 94 7.26 6.89 -1.63
CA ASN A 94 6.56 5.68 -2.04
C ASN A 94 5.03 5.80 -1.93
N MET A 95 4.53 6.88 -1.32
CA MET A 95 3.11 7.17 -1.14
C MET A 95 2.59 8.04 -2.29
N GLU A 96 2.56 7.51 -3.51
CA GLU A 96 2.36 8.30 -4.72
C GLU A 96 0.88 8.67 -4.96
N ASN A 97 0.67 9.85 -5.57
CA ASN A 97 -0.67 10.32 -5.95
C ASN A 97 -1.44 9.33 -6.85
N LYS A 98 -0.73 8.58 -7.69
CA LYS A 98 -1.32 7.60 -8.63
C LYS A 98 -1.87 6.35 -7.95
N ASP A 99 -1.46 6.08 -6.71
CA ASP A 99 -1.92 4.91 -5.96
C ASP A 99 -3.34 5.11 -5.42
N VAL A 100 -3.74 6.37 -5.21
CA VAL A 100 -5.07 6.74 -4.74
C VAL A 100 -5.94 7.11 -5.94
N ILE A 101 -6.93 6.28 -6.29
CA ILE A 101 -7.77 6.47 -7.50
C ILE A 101 -9.10 7.16 -7.17
N GLU A 102 -9.36 7.46 -5.89
CA GLU A 102 -10.61 8.11 -5.47
C GLU A 102 -10.78 9.50 -6.10
N VAL A 103 -11.98 9.78 -6.61
CA VAL A 103 -12.33 11.04 -7.29
C VAL A 103 -12.21 12.25 -6.35
N ASN A 104 -12.50 12.06 -5.06
CA ASN A 104 -12.47 13.11 -4.03
C ASN A 104 -11.32 12.89 -3.01
N LYS A 105 -10.17 12.40 -3.48
CA LYS A 105 -9.00 12.20 -2.62
C LYS A 105 -8.39 13.54 -2.16
N PRO A 106 -7.82 13.60 -0.94
CA PRO A 106 -6.97 14.73 -0.57
C PRO A 106 -5.78 14.82 -1.53
N THR A 107 -5.33 16.04 -1.82
CA THR A 107 -4.08 16.26 -2.54
C THR A 107 -2.92 15.85 -1.64
N ARG A 108 -1.98 15.04 -2.14
CA ARG A 108 -0.73 14.79 -1.44
C ARG A 108 0.03 16.11 -1.22
N PRO A 109 0.42 16.44 0.02
CA PRO A 109 1.30 17.58 0.28
C PRO A 109 2.63 17.44 -0.48
N GLU A 110 3.01 18.49 -1.22
CA GLU A 110 4.20 18.52 -2.09
C GLU A 110 5.33 19.40 -1.52
N GLU A 111 5.14 19.95 -0.32
CA GLU A 111 6.16 20.73 0.37
C GLU A 111 7.40 19.89 0.69
N GLU A 112 8.53 20.56 0.90
CA GLU A 112 9.77 19.90 1.28
C GLU A 112 9.61 19.11 2.58
N GLU A 113 10.36 18.01 2.72
CA GLU A 113 10.26 17.12 3.88
C GLU A 113 10.49 17.84 5.21
N GLY A 114 11.30 18.91 5.24
CA GLY A 114 11.52 19.72 6.44
C GLY A 114 10.30 20.53 6.88
N VAL A 115 9.38 20.83 5.95
CA VAL A 115 8.10 21.51 6.20
C VAL A 115 7.02 20.49 6.57
N LEU A 116 7.00 19.33 5.92
CA LEU A 116 6.03 18.26 6.19
C LEU A 116 6.32 17.53 7.50
N PHE A 117 7.60 17.35 7.84
CA PHE A 117 8.06 16.57 9.00
C PHE A 117 9.08 17.36 9.82
N PRO A 118 8.70 18.52 10.39
CA PRO A 118 9.61 19.31 11.19
C PRO A 118 9.95 18.60 12.49
N SER A 119 11.17 18.83 12.98
CA SER A 119 11.64 18.30 14.27
C SER A 119 10.94 18.98 15.45
N ASP A 120 10.65 20.28 15.34
CA ASP A 120 10.00 21.09 16.37
C ASP A 120 8.47 20.90 16.33
N SER A 121 7.83 20.78 17.50
CA SER A 121 6.37 20.74 17.63
C SER A 121 5.67 22.06 17.31
N THR A 122 6.34 23.19 17.47
CA THR A 122 5.72 24.52 17.28
C THR A 122 5.49 24.86 15.80
N THR A 123 6.14 24.14 14.88
CA THR A 123 6.07 24.36 13.43
C THR A 123 5.27 23.27 12.69
N ARG A 124 4.61 22.36 13.43
CA ARG A 124 3.81 21.24 12.91
C ARG A 124 2.44 21.67 12.35
N THR A 125 2.44 22.59 11.40
CA THR A 125 1.20 23.10 10.79
C THR A 125 0.58 22.13 9.78
N LYS A 126 1.37 21.16 9.30
CA LYS A 126 0.99 20.21 8.22
C LYS A 126 0.51 18.85 8.71
N ASP A 127 0.55 18.56 10.01
CA ASP A 127 0.19 17.25 10.58
C ASP A 127 -1.21 16.78 10.16
N SER A 128 -2.17 17.71 10.06
CA SER A 128 -3.53 17.39 9.61
C SER A 128 -3.61 16.97 8.14
N GLU A 129 -2.86 17.63 7.26
CA GLU A 129 -2.80 17.32 5.82
C GLU A 129 -2.05 16.00 5.59
N VAL A 130 -0.93 15.82 6.30
CA VAL A 130 -0.15 14.58 6.29
C VAL A 130 -1.01 13.40 6.76
N ALA A 131 -1.77 13.57 7.85
CA ALA A 131 -2.66 12.52 8.35
C ALA A 131 -3.78 12.16 7.35
N ASP A 132 -4.35 13.16 6.67
CA ASP A 132 -5.42 12.95 5.69
C ASP A 132 -4.93 12.20 4.45
N TRP A 133 -3.78 12.61 3.93
CA TRP A 133 -3.11 11.92 2.84
C TRP A 133 -2.76 10.48 3.23
N THR A 134 -2.15 10.30 4.41
CA THR A 134 -1.76 8.98 4.91
C THR A 134 -2.96 8.04 5.04
N LYS A 135 -4.09 8.52 5.59
CA LYS A 135 -5.35 7.77 5.63
C LYS A 135 -5.75 7.29 4.24
N SER A 136 -5.83 8.22 3.28
CA SER A 136 -6.31 7.95 1.93
C SER A 136 -5.37 7.00 1.18
N TRP A 137 -4.07 7.17 1.37
CA TRP A 137 -3.08 6.26 0.82
C TRP A 137 -3.17 4.86 1.43
N CYS A 138 -3.30 4.72 2.76
CA CYS A 138 -3.48 3.40 3.38
C CYS A 138 -4.75 2.69 2.91
N LYS A 139 -5.84 3.43 2.65
CA LYS A 139 -7.06 2.87 2.07
C LYS A 139 -6.86 2.33 0.66
N ALA A 140 -6.11 3.03 -0.17
CA ALA A 140 -5.87 2.60 -1.54
C ALA A 140 -4.78 1.51 -1.63
N ALA A 141 -3.73 1.63 -0.82
CA ALA A 141 -2.58 0.73 -0.82
C ALA A 141 -2.95 -0.70 -0.43
N LYS A 142 -4.00 -0.88 0.37
CA LYS A 142 -4.52 -2.21 0.75
C LYS A 142 -4.91 -3.07 -0.46
N ASP A 143 -5.40 -2.42 -1.52
CA ASP A 143 -5.90 -3.07 -2.74
C ASP A 143 -4.81 -3.16 -3.83
N ILE A 144 -3.60 -2.65 -3.56
CA ILE A 144 -2.45 -2.87 -4.45
C ILE A 144 -2.18 -4.38 -4.48
N SER A 145 -2.25 -4.93 -5.69
CA SER A 145 -2.08 -6.35 -5.93
C SER A 145 -0.87 -6.61 -6.81
N ASN A 146 -0.15 -7.68 -6.51
CA ASN A 146 1.04 -8.10 -7.25
C ASN A 146 1.09 -9.63 -7.30
N LYS A 147 1.89 -10.19 -8.23
CA LYS A 147 2.21 -11.62 -8.28
C LYS A 147 3.17 -11.99 -7.16
N ILE A 148 2.67 -12.12 -5.93
CA ILE A 148 3.47 -12.27 -4.69
C ILE A 148 3.34 -13.65 -4.05
N LYS A 149 2.50 -14.53 -4.60
CA LYS A 149 2.44 -15.94 -4.23
C LYS A 149 3.03 -16.79 -5.34
N ARG A 150 3.87 -17.78 -5.00
CA ARG A 150 4.44 -18.74 -5.95
C ARG A 150 3.93 -20.15 -5.66
N ALA A 151 3.81 -20.96 -6.69
CA ALA A 151 3.43 -22.36 -6.55
C ALA A 151 4.48 -23.13 -5.74
N LYS A 152 4.03 -23.93 -4.78
CA LYS A 152 4.86 -24.86 -4.00
C LYS A 152 4.08 -26.15 -3.72
N GLY A 153 4.49 -27.23 -4.37
CA GLY A 153 3.75 -28.48 -4.34
C GLY A 153 2.34 -28.29 -4.91
N GLU A 154 1.33 -28.73 -4.16
CA GLU A 154 -0.09 -28.56 -4.51
C GLU A 154 -0.68 -27.21 -4.05
N GLY A 155 0.13 -26.33 -3.43
CA GLY A 155 -0.33 -25.09 -2.82
C GLY A 155 0.44 -23.84 -3.27
N TRP A 156 0.19 -22.75 -2.55
CA TRP A 156 0.79 -21.44 -2.78
C TRP A 156 1.55 -20.98 -1.54
N GLU A 157 2.72 -20.38 -1.74
CA GLU A 157 3.46 -19.74 -0.65
C GLU A 157 3.77 -18.27 -0.97
N TRP A 158 3.87 -17.44 0.06
CA TRP A 158 4.28 -16.05 -0.07
C TRP A 158 5.74 -15.96 -0.50
N ASN A 159 6.01 -15.13 -1.50
CA ASN A 159 7.36 -14.77 -1.89
C ASN A 159 7.80 -13.51 -1.11
N THR A 160 8.29 -13.75 0.10
CA THR A 160 8.76 -12.69 1.00
C THR A 160 9.89 -11.86 0.41
N ASP A 161 10.76 -12.45 -0.43
CA ASP A 161 11.86 -11.72 -1.06
C ASP A 161 11.36 -10.68 -2.07
N LEU A 162 10.32 -11.02 -2.83
CA LEU A 162 9.68 -10.09 -3.78
C LEU A 162 8.97 -8.95 -3.02
N LEU A 163 8.27 -9.28 -1.94
CA LEU A 163 7.60 -8.30 -1.08
C LEU A 163 8.60 -7.38 -0.39
N ASN A 164 9.70 -7.93 0.14
CA ASN A 164 10.79 -7.17 0.77
C ASN A 164 11.60 -6.31 -0.23
N LYS A 165 11.43 -6.50 -1.54
CA LYS A 165 12.00 -5.60 -2.56
C LYS A 165 10.99 -4.56 -3.05
N ASN A 166 9.71 -4.74 -2.73
CA ASN A 166 8.67 -3.80 -3.12
C ASN A 166 8.61 -2.63 -2.12
N ASN A 167 9.07 -1.46 -2.55
CA ASN A 167 9.09 -0.27 -1.71
C ASN A 167 7.69 0.20 -1.29
N LYS A 168 6.65 -0.08 -2.08
CA LYS A 168 5.26 0.24 -1.72
C LYS A 168 4.74 -0.69 -0.64
N TRP A 169 5.10 -1.97 -0.70
CA TRP A 169 4.81 -2.90 0.38
C TRP A 169 5.46 -2.44 1.68
N LYS A 170 6.77 -2.12 1.66
CA LYS A 170 7.47 -1.62 2.86
C LYS A 170 6.85 -0.35 3.42
N ALA A 171 6.50 0.59 2.55
CA ALA A 171 5.79 1.80 2.95
C ALA A 171 4.44 1.44 3.60
N PHE A 172 3.70 0.51 3.01
CA PHE A 172 2.38 0.12 3.49
C PHE A 172 2.46 -0.57 4.84
N GLU A 173 3.39 -1.52 4.99
CA GLU A 173 3.67 -2.23 6.22
C GLU A 173 4.07 -1.27 7.36
N GLU A 174 5.09 -0.42 7.15
CA GLU A 174 5.63 0.44 8.20
C GLU A 174 4.73 1.65 8.52
N VAL A 175 4.02 2.21 7.53
CA VAL A 175 3.17 3.40 7.72
C VAL A 175 1.77 3.03 8.21
N CYS A 176 1.16 2.00 7.63
CA CYS A 176 -0.26 1.74 7.87
C CYS A 176 -0.51 0.77 9.02
N PHE A 177 0.48 0.00 9.46
CA PHE A 177 0.31 -0.99 10.51
C PHE A 177 1.16 -0.72 11.74
N GLU A 178 0.71 -1.28 12.86
CA GLU A 178 1.46 -1.36 14.09
C GLU A 178 1.81 -2.83 14.36
N THR A 179 3.04 -3.08 14.80
CA THR A 179 3.36 -4.33 15.45
C THR A 179 2.47 -4.45 16.68
N LYS A 180 1.81 -5.60 16.86
CA LYS A 180 1.05 -5.88 18.07
C LYS A 180 1.96 -5.65 19.27
N GLU A 181 1.64 -4.64 20.08
CA GLU A 181 2.25 -4.53 21.42
C GLU A 181 1.87 -5.83 22.15
N GLY A 182 2.91 -6.60 22.52
CA GLY A 182 2.78 -7.85 23.27
C GLY A 182 2.46 -7.60 24.73
#